data_AF-A0A2A7MH95-F1
#
_entry.id   AF-A0A2A7MH95-F1
#
_cell.length_a   1.000
_cell.length_b   1.000
_cell.length_c   1.000
_cell.angle_alpha   90.00
_cell.angle_beta   90.00
_cell.angle_gamma   90.00
#
_symmetry.space_group_name_H-M   'P 1'
#
loop_
_entity.id
_entity.type
_entity.pdbx_description
1 polymer ?
#
loop_
_entity_poly.entity_id
_entity_poly.type
_entity_poly.pdbx_seq_one_letter_code
_entity_poly.pdbx_strand_id
1 'polypeptide(L)'
;MKEIPAERIIFNIVLIVFGIVLSMMINVFKGLYGIILPIHIPVIIAGLLLGPISGISVAVFTPILSNIFCGFPHIEELFFIIFELFCYGCIAGFLKNKNINTYIILIILFILARVIYFGGMWFLGNIINVGDISIKSIIKIIIEQIPGMILQIIVIPPLLKKVKSGLEELYGVIS
;
A
#
# COMPACT_ATOMS: atom_id res chain seq x y z
N MET A 1 -5.26 21.70 -6.26
CA MET A 1 -6.71 21.40 -6.36
C MET A 1 -7.33 21.52 -4.98
N LYS A 2 -8.40 22.30 -4.86
CA LYS A 2 -9.25 22.34 -3.67
C LYS A 2 -10.42 21.41 -3.96
N GLU A 3 -10.29 20.13 -3.60
CA GLU A 3 -11.32 19.11 -3.85
C GLU A 3 -12.56 19.37 -2.99
N ILE A 4 -13.74 19.10 -3.55
CA ILE A 4 -14.98 19.07 -2.79
C ILE A 4 -14.97 17.80 -1.92
N PRO A 5 -15.44 17.82 -0.66
CA PRO A 5 -15.40 16.64 0.22
C PRO A 5 -15.98 15.36 -0.39
N ALA A 6 -17.01 15.47 -1.24
CA ALA A 6 -17.66 14.34 -1.89
C ALA A 6 -16.78 13.65 -2.95
N GLU A 7 -16.07 14.40 -3.78
CA GLU A 7 -15.21 13.88 -4.86
C GLU A 7 -14.08 13.03 -4.28
N ARG A 8 -13.48 13.52 -3.20
CA ARG A 8 -12.44 12.82 -2.46
C ARG A 8 -12.92 11.47 -1.90
N ILE A 9 -14.15 11.43 -1.38
CA ILE A 9 -14.75 10.20 -0.89
C ILE A 9 -14.91 9.19 -2.03
N ILE A 10 -15.41 9.65 -3.18
CA ILE A 10 -15.58 8.80 -4.38
C ILE A 10 -14.23 8.23 -4.82
N PHE A 11 -13.16 9.05 -4.88
CA PHE A 11 -11.84 8.55 -5.23
C PHE A 11 -11.28 7.52 -4.24
N ASN A 12 -11.45 7.75 -2.94
CA ASN A 12 -11.05 6.77 -1.94
C ASN A 12 -11.78 5.44 -2.16
N ILE A 13 -13.09 5.46 -2.44
CA ILE A 13 -13.87 4.25 -2.72
C ILE A 13 -13.36 3.55 -3.98
N VAL A 14 -13.12 4.29 -5.07
CA VAL A 14 -12.58 3.73 -6.31
C VAL A 14 -11.22 3.06 -6.07
N LEU A 15 -10.33 3.69 -5.29
CA LEU A 15 -9.02 3.13 -4.96
C LEU A 15 -9.12 1.89 -4.06
N ILE A 16 -10.08 1.87 -3.12
CA ILE A 16 -10.36 0.69 -2.29
C ILE A 16 -10.84 -0.47 -3.17
N VAL A 17 -11.84 -0.23 -4.03
CA VAL A 17 -12.36 -1.25 -4.95
C VAL A 17 -11.25 -1.76 -5.87
N PHE A 18 -10.43 -0.85 -6.41
CA PHE A 18 -9.28 -1.22 -7.22
C PHE A 18 -8.28 -2.10 -6.46
N GLY A 19 -8.01 -1.80 -5.19
CA GLY A 19 -7.16 -2.62 -4.32
C GLY A 19 -7.72 -4.02 -4.04
N ILE A 20 -9.05 -4.13 -3.87
CA ILE A 20 -9.73 -5.43 -3.71
C ILE A 20 -9.59 -6.25 -5.00
N VAL A 21 -9.86 -5.64 -6.16
CA VAL A 21 -9.72 -6.31 -7.47
C VAL A 21 -8.29 -6.79 -7.71
N LEU A 22 -7.29 -5.94 -7.40
CA LEU A 22 -5.89 -6.33 -7.49
C LEU A 22 -5.56 -7.53 -6.59
N SER A 23 -6.16 -7.60 -5.40
CA SER A 23 -6.00 -8.74 -4.48
C SER A 23 -6.63 -10.02 -5.02
N MET A 24 -7.82 -9.91 -5.65
CA MET A 24 -8.47 -11.04 -6.33
C MET A 24 -7.60 -11.63 -7.44
N MET A 25 -6.93 -10.78 -8.23
CA MET A 25 -6.06 -11.24 -9.32
C MET A 25 -4.90 -12.11 -8.81
N ILE A 26 -4.40 -11.86 -7.61
CA ILE A 26 -3.29 -12.63 -7.03
C ILE A 26 -3.74 -14.02 -6.58
N ASN A 27 -5.00 -14.17 -6.15
CA ASN A 27 -5.55 -15.48 -5.79
C ASN A 27 -5.59 -16.44 -6.99
N VAL A 28 -5.69 -15.93 -8.22
CA VAL A 28 -5.59 -16.73 -9.45
C VAL A 28 -4.18 -17.30 -9.62
N PHE A 29 -3.16 -16.56 -9.22
CA PHE A 29 -1.75 -16.96 -9.29
C PHE A 29 -1.24 -17.41 -7.93
N LYS A 30 -1.83 -18.48 -7.36
CA LYS A 30 -1.56 -19.02 -6.01
C LYS A 30 -0.09 -19.12 -5.55
N GLY A 31 0.89 -19.08 -6.46
CA GLY A 31 2.33 -19.05 -6.15
C GLY A 31 2.98 -17.66 -6.03
N LEU A 32 2.26 -16.56 -6.29
CA LEU A 32 2.76 -15.18 -6.18
C LEU A 32 2.35 -14.49 -4.87
N TYR A 33 1.48 -15.11 -4.07
CA TYR A 33 1.12 -14.62 -2.74
C TYR A 33 2.36 -14.60 -1.84
N GLY A 34 2.64 -13.45 -1.21
CA GLY A 34 3.85 -13.23 -0.42
C GLY A 34 5.05 -12.67 -1.21
N ILE A 35 5.09 -12.84 -2.54
CA ILE A 35 6.13 -12.29 -3.43
C ILE A 35 5.70 -10.91 -3.97
N ILE A 36 4.42 -10.80 -4.34
CA ILE A 36 3.82 -9.57 -4.86
C ILE A 36 2.52 -9.37 -4.08
N LEU A 37 2.41 -8.28 -3.32
CA LEU A 37 1.14 -7.81 -2.77
C LEU A 37 0.84 -6.43 -3.37
N PRO A 38 -0.01 -6.34 -4.42
CA PRO A 38 -0.27 -5.10 -5.15
C PRO A 38 -1.17 -4.14 -4.35
N ILE A 39 -1.65 -4.52 -3.17
CA ILE A 39 -2.42 -3.68 -2.24
C ILE A 39 -1.70 -2.39 -1.81
N HIS A 40 -0.37 -2.36 -1.93
CA HIS A 40 0.45 -1.17 -1.67
C HIS A 40 0.19 -0.05 -2.69
N ILE A 41 -0.08 -0.41 -3.96
CA ILE A 41 -0.25 0.51 -5.08
C ILE A 41 -1.39 1.52 -4.83
N PRO A 42 -2.64 1.10 -4.58
CA PRO A 42 -3.75 2.03 -4.36
C PRO A 42 -3.53 2.92 -3.13
N VAL A 43 -2.90 2.40 -2.08
CA VAL A 43 -2.61 3.14 -0.84
C VAL A 43 -1.59 4.26 -1.08
N ILE A 44 -0.48 3.94 -1.75
CA ILE A 44 0.56 4.92 -2.07
C ILE A 44 0.02 6.00 -3.01
N ILE A 45 -0.81 5.61 -3.99
CA ILE A 45 -1.47 6.55 -4.89
C ILE A 45 -2.43 7.45 -4.13
N ALA A 46 -3.26 6.91 -3.23
CA ALA A 46 -4.16 7.71 -2.39
C ALA A 46 -3.39 8.71 -1.53
N GLY A 47 -2.28 8.29 -0.93
CA GLY A 47 -1.39 9.17 -0.16
C GLY A 47 -0.80 10.29 -1.02
N LEU A 48 -0.14 9.94 -2.13
CA LEU A 48 0.54 10.91 -2.99
C LEU A 48 -0.40 11.84 -3.76
N LEU A 49 -1.61 11.40 -4.10
CA LEU A 49 -2.58 12.23 -4.83
C LEU A 49 -3.46 13.06 -3.90
N LEU A 50 -4.06 12.43 -2.89
CA LEU A 50 -5.09 13.06 -2.08
C LEU A 50 -4.48 13.58 -0.78
N GLY A 51 -3.62 12.80 -0.12
CA GLY A 51 -2.91 13.19 1.10
C GLY A 51 -3.05 12.14 2.21
N PRO A 52 -2.59 12.44 3.43
CA PRO A 52 -2.41 11.44 4.48
C PRO A 52 -3.74 10.83 4.95
N ILE A 53 -4.79 11.65 5.13
CA ILE A 53 -6.11 11.16 5.56
C ILE A 53 -6.66 10.13 4.57
N SER A 54 -6.63 10.43 3.27
CA SER A 54 -7.07 9.51 2.22
C SER A 54 -6.19 8.26 2.14
N GLY A 55 -4.87 8.42 2.20
CA GLY A 55 -3.93 7.30 2.23
C GLY A 55 -4.21 6.34 3.37
N ILE A 56 -4.45 6.86 4.57
CA ILE A 56 -4.82 6.08 5.77
C ILE A 56 -6.16 5.38 5.58
N SER A 57 -7.19 6.08 5.11
CA SER A 57 -8.50 5.48 4.90
C SER A 57 -8.41 4.29 3.93
N VAL A 58 -7.75 4.48 2.79
CA VAL A 58 -7.54 3.40 1.81
C VAL A 58 -6.70 2.27 2.40
N ALA A 59 -5.66 2.58 3.19
CA ALA A 59 -4.81 1.60 3.85
C ALA A 59 -5.53 0.68 4.83
N VAL A 60 -6.51 1.20 5.58
CA VAL A 60 -7.25 0.43 6.58
C VAL A 60 -8.37 -0.36 5.91
N PHE A 61 -9.18 0.29 5.08
CA PHE A 61 -10.38 -0.34 4.51
C PHE A 61 -10.04 -1.39 3.44
N THR A 62 -9.04 -1.15 2.60
CA THR A 62 -8.69 -2.08 1.50
C THR A 62 -8.36 -3.50 1.98
N PRO A 63 -7.38 -3.72 2.88
CA PRO A 63 -7.03 -5.08 3.32
C PRO A 63 -8.15 -5.76 4.11
N ILE A 64 -8.91 -5.00 4.92
CA ILE A 64 -10.05 -5.55 5.69
C ILE A 64 -11.14 -6.06 4.74
N LEU A 65 -11.57 -5.21 3.80
CA LEU A 65 -12.59 -5.60 2.83
C LEU A 65 -12.09 -6.69 1.90
N SER A 66 -10.82 -6.62 1.47
CA SER A 66 -10.20 -7.69 0.68
C SER A 66 -10.20 -9.02 1.43
N ASN A 67 -9.86 -9.05 2.72
CA ASN A 67 -9.92 -10.27 3.52
C ASN A 67 -11.36 -10.83 3.59
N ILE A 68 -12.36 -9.97 3.81
CA ILE A 68 -13.77 -10.38 3.90
C ILE A 68 -14.26 -10.98 2.57
N PHE A 69 -13.95 -10.35 1.43
CA PHE A 69 -14.47 -10.78 0.13
C PHE A 69 -13.64 -11.87 -0.54
N CYS A 70 -12.32 -11.87 -0.32
CA CYS A 70 -11.39 -12.72 -1.07
C CYS A 70 -10.72 -13.78 -0.20
N GLY A 71 -10.77 -13.64 1.13
CA GLY A 71 -10.00 -14.46 2.07
C GLY A 71 -8.52 -14.05 2.21
N PHE A 72 -8.09 -12.98 1.51
CA PHE A 72 -6.70 -12.51 1.49
C PHE A 72 -6.62 -11.00 1.77
N PRO A 73 -5.63 -10.51 2.53
CA PRO A 73 -4.56 -11.27 3.19
C PRO A 73 -5.09 -12.21 4.29
N HIS A 74 -4.36 -13.28 4.63
CA HIS A 74 -4.78 -14.18 5.70
C HIS A 74 -4.88 -13.43 7.04
N ILE A 75 -5.79 -13.89 7.92
CA ILE A 75 -6.09 -13.17 9.16
C ILE A 75 -4.89 -13.05 10.10
N GLU A 76 -3.97 -14.01 10.03
CA GLU A 76 -2.72 -14.05 10.79
C GLU A 76 -1.76 -12.91 10.40
N GLU A 77 -1.76 -12.52 9.13
CA GLU A 77 -0.89 -11.47 8.57
C GLU A 77 -1.62 -10.12 8.47
N LEU A 78 -2.96 -10.14 8.55
CA LEU A 78 -3.82 -8.98 8.31
C LEU A 78 -3.47 -7.79 9.20
N PHE A 79 -3.23 -8.04 10.49
CA PHE A 79 -2.89 -6.97 11.44
C PHE A 79 -1.58 -6.26 11.06
N PHE A 80 -0.56 -7.03 10.66
CA PHE A 80 0.74 -6.48 10.25
C PHE A 80 0.63 -5.71 8.95
N ILE A 81 -0.12 -6.23 7.98
CA ILE A 81 -0.33 -5.59 6.68
C ILE A 81 -1.11 -4.27 6.84
N ILE A 82 -2.14 -4.24 7.70
CA ILE A 82 -2.88 -3.00 7.98
C ILE A 82 -1.94 -1.94 8.55
N PHE A 83 -1.09 -2.32 9.52
CA PHE A 83 -0.15 -1.38 10.13
C PHE A 83 0.92 -0.90 9.14
N GLU A 84 1.46 -1.81 8.33
CA GLU A 84 2.40 -1.48 7.26
C GLU A 84 1.78 -0.49 6.25
N LEU A 85 0.58 -0.79 5.74
CA LEU A 85 -0.15 0.07 4.81
C LEU A 85 -0.54 1.41 5.43
N PHE A 86 -0.91 1.43 6.71
CA PHE A 86 -1.22 2.67 7.43
C PHE A 86 -0.01 3.61 7.40
N CYS A 87 1.18 3.08 7.67
CA CYS A 87 2.42 3.85 7.61
C CYS A 87 2.73 4.30 6.18
N TYR A 88 2.51 3.45 5.17
CA TYR A 88 2.63 3.86 3.76
C TYR A 88 1.73 5.05 3.44
N GLY A 89 0.43 4.97 3.77
CA GLY A 89 -0.54 6.02 3.52
C GLY A 89 -0.20 7.33 4.23
N CYS A 90 0.23 7.25 5.49
CA CYS A 90 0.68 8.39 6.27
C CYS A 90 1.88 9.10 5.62
N ILE A 91 2.97 8.36 5.38
CA ILE A 91 4.24 8.90 4.93
C ILE A 91 4.10 9.42 3.48
N ALA A 92 3.45 8.64 2.60
CA ALA A 92 3.17 9.06 1.24
C ALA A 92 2.37 10.37 1.21
N GLY A 93 1.33 10.46 2.04
CA GLY A 93 0.53 11.66 2.18
C GLY A 93 1.28 12.87 2.73
N PHE A 94 2.16 12.66 3.70
CA PHE A 94 2.99 13.73 4.26
C PHE A 94 4.01 14.26 3.24
N LEU A 95 4.62 13.36 2.47
CA LEU A 95 5.65 13.71 1.49
C LEU A 95 5.10 14.27 0.17
N LYS A 96 3.78 14.18 -0.07
CA LYS A 96 3.10 14.72 -1.25
C LYS A 96 3.53 16.15 -1.62
N ASN A 97 3.64 17.04 -0.64
CA ASN A 97 3.92 18.47 -0.88
C ASN A 97 5.41 18.84 -0.76
N LYS A 98 6.32 17.87 -0.60
CA LYS A 98 7.73 18.14 -0.27
C LYS A 98 8.65 18.32 -1.48
N ASN A 99 8.13 18.41 -2.71
CA ASN A 99 8.92 18.48 -3.96
C ASN A 99 9.99 17.37 -4.08
N ILE A 100 9.73 16.21 -3.47
CA ILE A 100 10.62 15.06 -3.54
C ILE A 100 10.21 14.20 -4.74
N ASN A 101 11.20 13.67 -5.46
CA ASN A 101 10.94 12.75 -6.57
C ASN A 101 10.18 11.50 -6.07
N THR A 102 9.11 11.12 -6.76
CA THR A 102 8.29 9.94 -6.44
C THR A 102 9.14 8.67 -6.25
N TYR A 103 10.19 8.47 -7.05
CA TYR A 103 11.08 7.32 -6.88
C TYR A 103 11.78 7.29 -5.51
N ILE A 104 12.21 8.45 -5.02
CA ILE A 104 12.86 8.59 -3.71
C ILE A 104 11.83 8.32 -2.60
N ILE A 105 10.61 8.84 -2.74
CA ILE A 105 9.53 8.58 -1.79
C ILE A 105 9.25 7.07 -1.71
N LEU A 106 9.17 6.37 -2.85
CA LEU A 106 8.97 4.93 -2.88
C LEU A 106 10.06 4.15 -2.15
N ILE A 107 11.33 4.51 -2.34
CA ILE A 107 12.45 3.86 -1.64
C ILE A 107 12.33 4.06 -0.12
N ILE A 108 12.06 5.29 0.32
CA ILE A 108 11.87 5.60 1.75
C ILE A 108 10.73 4.78 2.33
N LEU A 109 9.62 4.73 1.60
CA LEU A 109 8.43 3.98 1.98
C LEU A 109 8.72 2.50 2.15
N PHE A 110 9.42 1.86 1.20
CA PHE A 110 9.77 0.44 1.31
C PHE A 110 10.67 0.15 2.51
N ILE A 111 11.70 0.96 2.74
CA ILE A 111 12.61 0.75 3.87
C ILE A 111 11.85 0.86 5.19
N LEU A 112 11.08 1.93 5.38
CA LEU A 112 10.33 2.15 6.62
C LEU A 112 9.30 1.07 6.87
N ALA A 113 8.54 0.69 5.85
CA ALA A 113 7.55 -0.36 5.95
C ALA A 113 8.16 -1.71 6.34
N ARG A 114 9.36 -2.05 5.81
CA ARG A 114 10.05 -3.28 6.22
C ARG A 114 10.52 -3.24 7.66
N VAL A 115 11.08 -2.11 8.09
CA VAL A 115 11.46 -1.95 9.50
C VAL A 115 10.25 -2.15 10.41
N ILE A 116 9.09 -1.62 10.02
CA ILE A 116 7.84 -1.73 10.77
C ILE A 116 7.29 -3.16 10.76
N TYR A 117 7.24 -3.81 9.59
CA TYR A 117 6.75 -5.18 9.44
C TYR A 117 7.59 -6.17 10.25
N PHE A 118 8.92 -6.16 10.06
CA PHE A 118 9.82 -7.07 10.79
C PHE A 118 9.96 -6.71 12.27
N GLY A 119 9.94 -5.41 12.61
CA GLY A 119 9.91 -4.96 14.00
C GLY A 119 8.66 -5.44 14.72
N GLY A 120 7.51 -5.35 14.07
CA GLY A 120 6.24 -5.87 14.58
C GLY A 120 6.27 -7.39 14.74
N MET A 121 6.72 -8.12 13.73
CA MET A 121 6.86 -9.58 13.81
C MET A 121 7.78 -10.01 14.95
N TRP A 122 8.96 -9.39 15.09
CA TRP A 122 9.92 -9.70 16.15
C TRP A 122 9.35 -9.40 17.54
N PHE A 123 8.68 -8.26 17.70
CA PHE A 123 8.02 -7.89 18.96
C PHE A 123 6.91 -8.88 19.34
N LEU A 124 6.08 -9.28 18.38
CA LEU A 124 4.99 -10.22 18.61
C LEU A 124 5.48 -11.64 18.89
N GLY A 125 6.52 -12.10 18.18
CA GLY A 125 7.15 -13.40 18.40
C GLY A 125 7.71 -13.56 19.82
N ASN A 126 8.33 -12.50 20.35
CA ASN A 126 8.89 -12.50 21.71
C ASN A 126 7.85 -12.40 22.83
N ILE A 127 6.70 -11.75 22.58
CA ILE A 127 5.65 -11.56 23.59
C ILE A 127 4.65 -12.71 23.61
N ILE A 128 4.28 -13.22 22.43
CA ILE A 128 3.21 -14.22 22.27
C ILE A 128 3.81 -15.64 22.16
N ASN A 129 5.14 -15.78 22.16
CA ASN A 129 5.84 -17.07 22.17
C ASN A 129 5.44 -17.98 20.97
N VAL A 130 5.13 -17.36 19.82
CA VAL A 130 4.65 -18.03 18.59
C VAL A 130 5.81 -18.71 17.82
N GLY A 131 6.93 -18.94 18.50
CA GLY A 131 8.16 -19.51 17.93
C GLY A 131 9.18 -18.44 17.55
N ASP A 132 10.46 -18.76 17.74
CA ASP A 132 11.57 -17.88 17.39
C ASP A 132 11.57 -17.57 15.89
N ILE A 133 11.24 -16.33 15.55
CA ILE A 133 11.43 -15.82 14.19
C ILE A 133 12.93 -15.65 13.98
N SER A 134 13.55 -16.67 13.41
CA SER A 134 14.98 -16.65 13.09
C SER A 134 15.29 -15.49 12.14
N ILE A 135 16.44 -14.85 12.33
CA ILE A 135 17.02 -13.87 11.39
C ILE A 135 17.08 -14.46 9.97
N LYS A 136 17.31 -15.77 9.84
CA LYS A 136 17.30 -16.46 8.53
C LYS A 136 15.93 -16.39 7.84
N SER A 137 14.84 -16.52 8.59
CA SER A 137 13.47 -16.43 8.07
C SER A 137 13.15 -15.01 7.61
N ILE A 138 13.58 -14.00 8.37
CA ILE A 138 13.44 -12.58 7.99
C ILE A 138 14.18 -12.30 6.68
N ILE A 139 15.43 -12.72 6.55
CA ILE A 139 16.22 -12.53 5.34
C ILE A 139 15.56 -13.20 4.13
N LYS A 140 15.04 -14.42 4.30
CA LYS A 140 14.33 -15.14 3.24
C LYS A 140 13.10 -14.36 2.75
N ILE A 141 12.27 -13.88 3.69
CA ILE A 141 11.06 -13.09 3.39
C ILE A 141 11.41 -11.77 2.69
N ILE A 142 12.54 -11.13 3.04
CA ILE A 142 13.02 -9.93 2.33
C ILE A 142 13.36 -10.26 0.88
N ILE A 143 14.15 -11.30 0.65
CA ILE A 143 14.60 -11.71 -0.69
C ILE A 143 13.40 -12.05 -1.59
N GLU A 144 12.43 -12.77 -1.05
CA GLU A 144 11.20 -13.16 -1.77
C GLU A 144 10.35 -11.94 -2.18
N GLN A 145 10.44 -10.82 -1.45
CA GLN A 145 9.64 -9.63 -1.72
C GLN A 145 10.32 -8.59 -2.63
N ILE A 146 11.62 -8.75 -2.94
CA ILE A 146 12.36 -7.85 -3.84
C ILE A 146 11.70 -7.73 -5.22
N PRO A 147 11.26 -8.82 -5.89
CA PRO A 147 10.59 -8.72 -7.19
C PRO A 147 9.33 -7.84 -7.13
N GLY A 148 8.54 -7.98 -6.07
CA GLY A 148 7.35 -7.15 -5.84
C GLY A 148 7.69 -5.67 -5.68
N MET A 149 8.75 -5.33 -4.92
CA MET A 149 9.21 -3.95 -4.78
C MET A 149 9.65 -3.35 -6.10
N ILE A 150 10.44 -4.09 -6.89
CA ILE A 150 10.92 -3.63 -8.20
C ILE A 150 9.72 -3.33 -9.11
N LEU A 151 8.74 -4.24 -9.15
CA LEU A 151 7.52 -4.03 -9.93
C LEU A 151 6.77 -2.76 -9.47
N GLN A 152 6.64 -2.55 -8.17
CA GLN A 152 5.97 -1.35 -7.63
C GLN A 152 6.73 -0.05 -7.98
N ILE A 153 8.06 -0.05 -7.93
CA ILE A 153 8.89 1.11 -8.35
C ILE A 153 8.65 1.46 -9.81
N ILE A 154 8.50 0.46 -10.67
CA ILE A 154 8.29 0.64 -12.11
C ILE A 154 6.85 1.10 -12.40
N VAL A 155 5.86 0.53 -11.71
CA VAL A 155 4.43 0.73 -12.02
C VAL A 155 3.85 1.99 -11.39
N ILE A 156 4.22 2.32 -10.15
CA ILE A 156 3.56 3.40 -9.40
C ILE A 156 3.76 4.78 -10.04
N PRO A 157 4.97 5.22 -10.43
CA PRO A 157 5.16 6.58 -10.95
C PRO A 157 4.41 6.85 -12.28
N PRO A 158 4.43 5.95 -13.29
CA PRO A 158 3.62 6.13 -14.50
C PRO A 158 2.12 6.13 -14.20
N LEU A 159 1.65 5.24 -13.32
CA LEU A 159 0.25 5.16 -12.94
C LEU A 159 -0.20 6.44 -12.24
N LEU A 160 0.60 6.95 -11.29
CA LEU A 160 0.37 8.21 -10.59
C LEU A 160 0.25 9.38 -11.57
N LYS A 161 1.15 9.46 -12.56
CA LYS A 161 1.12 10.52 -13.58
C LYS A 161 -0.15 10.44 -14.44
N LYS A 162 -0.55 9.24 -14.87
CA LYS A 162 -1.79 9.04 -15.65
C LYS A 162 -3.04 9.40 -14.85
N VAL A 163 -3.14 8.95 -13.60
CA VAL A 163 -4.28 9.27 -12.74
C VAL A 163 -4.34 10.77 -12.49
N LYS A 164 -3.20 11.41 -12.18
CA LYS A 164 -3.13 12.87 -12.01
C LYS A 164 -3.59 13.62 -13.27
N SER A 165 -3.12 13.22 -14.44
CA SER A 165 -3.52 13.84 -15.72
C SER A 165 -5.02 13.67 -15.98
N GLY A 166 -5.58 12.48 -15.74
CA GLY A 166 -7.01 12.24 -15.94
C GLY A 166 -7.87 13.02 -14.95
N LEU A 167 -7.40 13.19 -13.71
CA LEU A 167 -8.02 14.08 -12.73
C LEU A 167 -7.98 15.54 -13.19
N GLU A 168 -6.84 16.02 -13.67
CA GLU A 168 -6.70 17.37 -14.21
C GLU A 168 -7.60 17.59 -15.43
N GLU A 169 -7.86 16.57 -16.25
CA GLU A 169 -8.79 16.66 -17.38
C GLU A 169 -10.25 16.69 -16.91
N LEU A 170 -10.65 15.80 -15.99
CA LEU A 170 -12.00 15.72 -15.44
C LEU A 170 -12.41 16.97 -14.66
N TYR A 171 -11.49 17.53 -13.88
CA TYR A 171 -11.74 18.68 -13.01
C TYR A 171 -11.20 20.01 -13.58
N GLY A 172 -10.44 19.97 -14.68
CA GLY A 172 -9.77 21.13 -15.29
C GLY A 172 -10.24 21.48 -16.70
N VAL A 173 -11.41 20.99 -17.14
CA VAL A 173 -12.17 21.67 -18.22
C VAL A 173 -12.78 23.01 -17.74
N ILE A 174 -12.57 23.39 -16.49
CA ILE A 174 -12.79 24.78 -16.03
C ILE A 174 -11.62 25.21 -15.15
N SER A 175 -10.57 25.76 -15.77
CA SER A 175 -9.72 26.78 -15.16
C SER A 175 -9.73 28.02 -16.05
#